data_AF-A0A927Q400-F1
#
_entry.id   AF-A0A927Q400-F1
#
_cell.length_a   1.000
_cell.length_b   1.000
_cell.length_c   1.000
_cell.angle_alpha   90.00
_cell.angle_beta   90.00
_cell.angle_gamma   90.00
#
_symmetry.space_group_name_H-M   'P 1'
#
loop_
_entity.id
_entity.type
_entity.pdbx_description
1 polymer ?
#
loop_
_entity_poly.entity_id
_entity_poly.type
_entity_poly.pdbx_seq_one_letter_code
_entity_poly.pdbx_strand_id
1 'polypeptide(L)'
;MRASRSGPTLLRLLAAILLAVVALAGCSSDAGDGAGGPTAEGTGSDADFPDITGVEITAEGAGTYRLDVTVSSPYDSPDRYADGWRVLGPDREVLGEMTLGHDHASEQPFTRTQTGVQIPEGVSTVTVEGHDTENGYGGGTAEVEVPPVP
;
A
#
# COMPACT_ATOMS: atom_id res chain seq x y z
N MET A 1 48.27 20.62 30.01
CA MET A 1 49.34 20.28 29.04
C MET A 1 48.95 18.98 28.34
N ARG A 2 48.49 19.07 27.08
CA ARG A 2 48.08 17.91 26.26
C ARG A 2 49.26 17.55 25.36
N ALA A 3 49.87 16.39 25.56
CA ALA A 3 50.98 15.92 24.75
C ALA A 3 50.46 15.04 23.60
N SER A 4 50.64 15.55 22.38
CA SER A 4 50.53 14.84 21.12
C SER A 4 51.60 13.73 21.03
N ARG A 5 51.24 12.54 20.55
CA ARG A 5 52.20 11.53 20.09
C ARG A 5 51.75 10.99 18.74
N SER A 6 52.49 11.40 17.72
CA SER A 6 52.50 10.86 16.37
C SER A 6 53.57 9.76 16.30
N GLY A 7 53.32 8.69 15.56
CA GLY A 7 54.25 7.58 15.33
C GLY A 7 53.90 6.80 14.06
N PRO A 8 54.87 6.11 13.43
CA PRO A 8 55.20 6.38 12.03
C PRO A 8 54.75 5.33 11.00
N THR A 9 54.74 5.84 9.77
CA THR A 9 54.55 5.25 8.45
C THR A 9 55.26 3.90 8.22
N LEU A 10 54.57 2.93 7.60
CA LEU A 10 55.24 1.86 6.86
C LEU A 10 54.54 1.59 5.52
N LEU A 11 55.16 2.13 4.50
CA LEU A 11 54.95 1.92 3.08
C LEU A 11 55.28 0.46 2.71
N ARG A 12 54.38 -0.25 2.03
CA ARG A 12 54.73 -1.41 1.19
C ARG A 12 54.17 -1.23 -0.22
N LEU A 13 55.12 -1.29 -1.16
CA LEU A 13 55.02 -1.17 -2.61
C LEU A 13 54.11 -2.23 -3.26
N LEU A 14 53.38 -1.81 -4.30
CA LEU A 14 53.28 -2.30 -5.72
C LEU A 14 53.14 -3.83 -5.96
N ALA A 15 52.38 -4.38 -6.92
CA ALA A 15 51.74 -4.00 -8.19
C ALA A 15 50.60 -5.02 -8.47
N ALA A 16 49.59 -4.85 -9.33
CA ALA A 16 49.58 -4.76 -10.80
C ALA A 16 48.11 -4.45 -11.24
N ILE A 17 47.80 -3.52 -12.16
CA ILE A 17 47.76 -3.66 -13.65
C ILE A 17 46.90 -4.89 -14.04
N LEU A 18 45.83 -4.89 -14.84
CA LEU A 18 45.18 -4.00 -15.81
C LEU A 18 43.79 -4.62 -16.07
N LEU A 19 42.72 -3.83 -16.27
CA LEU A 19 41.75 -4.13 -17.32
C LEU A 19 41.03 -2.86 -17.74
N ALA A 20 41.45 -2.33 -18.89
CA ALA A 20 40.70 -1.34 -19.62
C ALA A 20 39.59 -2.06 -20.40
N VAL A 21 38.34 -1.62 -20.26
CA VAL A 21 37.29 -1.90 -21.25
C VAL A 21 36.45 -0.63 -21.47
N VAL A 22 36.79 0.01 -22.60
CA VAL A 22 35.89 0.58 -23.61
C VAL A 22 34.88 1.66 -23.17
N ALA A 23 35.16 2.89 -23.59
CA ALA A 23 34.16 3.94 -23.73
C ALA A 23 33.28 3.69 -24.95
N LEU A 24 31.96 3.76 -24.77
CA LEU A 24 31.03 4.14 -25.83
C LEU A 24 30.31 5.44 -25.42
N ALA A 25 30.17 6.32 -26.42
CA ALA A 25 29.34 7.53 -26.49
C ALA A 25 28.03 7.42 -25.66
N GLY A 26 27.53 8.45 -24.98
CA GLY A 26 27.44 9.84 -25.40
C GLY A 26 26.00 10.16 -25.82
N CYS A 27 25.15 10.56 -24.87
CA CYS A 27 23.97 11.40 -25.11
C CYS A 27 23.76 12.28 -23.88
N SER A 28 23.90 13.60 -24.07
CA SER A 28 23.61 14.63 -23.08
C SER A 28 22.11 14.84 -22.96
N SER A 29 21.61 14.95 -21.73
CA SER A 29 20.40 15.69 -21.40
C SER A 29 20.65 16.45 -20.10
N ASP A 30 20.57 17.77 -20.19
CA ASP A 30 20.77 18.74 -19.12
C ASP A 30 19.47 18.96 -18.30
N ALA A 31 19.68 19.17 -17.00
CA ALA A 31 18.85 19.85 -16.00
C ALA A 31 17.38 19.44 -15.76
N GLY A 32 17.17 18.96 -14.53
CA GLY A 32 15.90 19.00 -13.81
C GLY A 32 16.12 18.68 -12.33
N ASP A 33 16.69 19.63 -11.58
CA ASP A 33 16.66 19.59 -10.11
C ASP A 33 15.24 19.98 -9.65
N GLY A 34 14.53 19.01 -9.11
CA GLY A 34 13.17 19.15 -8.60
C GLY A 34 12.96 18.15 -7.47
N ALA A 35 13.10 18.65 -6.25
CA ALA A 35 12.93 17.91 -5.01
C ALA A 35 11.50 17.37 -4.83
N GLY A 36 11.40 16.13 -4.33
CA GLY A 36 10.20 15.61 -3.64
C GLY A 36 9.51 14.42 -4.31
N GLY A 37 10.00 13.21 -4.04
CA GLY A 37 9.32 11.93 -4.33
C GLY A 37 10.35 10.82 -4.54
N PRO A 38 10.52 9.94 -3.55
CA PRO A 38 9.56 8.86 -3.40
C PRO A 38 8.92 8.91 -2.02
N THR A 39 7.59 8.99 -1.96
CA THR A 39 6.89 8.38 -0.83
C THR A 39 7.22 6.90 -0.95
N ALA A 40 7.99 6.40 0.01
CA ALA A 40 8.38 5.02 0.07
C ALA A 40 7.12 4.16 -0.10
N GLU A 41 7.07 3.36 -1.15
CA GLU A 41 6.22 2.18 -1.13
C GLU A 41 6.80 1.32 -0.01
N GLY A 42 6.16 1.40 1.17
CA GLY A 42 6.47 0.56 2.29
C GLY A 42 6.30 -0.87 1.81
N THR A 43 7.40 -1.62 1.74
CA THR A 43 7.34 -3.06 1.60
C THR A 43 6.83 -3.62 2.92
N GLY A 44 5.54 -3.43 3.19
CA GLY A 44 4.83 -4.22 4.17
C GLY A 44 4.86 -5.66 3.69
N SER A 45 5.30 -6.56 4.56
CA SER A 45 4.97 -7.97 4.42
C SER A 45 3.44 -8.13 4.41
N ASP A 46 2.89 -9.21 3.85
CA ASP A 46 1.42 -9.44 3.84
C ASP A 46 0.79 -9.41 5.25
N ALA A 47 1.60 -9.49 6.31
CA ALA A 47 1.17 -9.33 7.70
C ALA A 47 1.10 -7.87 8.18
N ASP A 48 1.43 -6.88 7.35
CA ASP A 48 1.45 -5.46 7.74
C ASP A 48 0.14 -4.72 7.43
N PHE A 49 -0.75 -5.34 6.68
CA PHE A 49 -2.03 -4.75 6.28
C PHE A 49 -3.13 -5.81 6.33
N PRO A 50 -4.41 -5.41 6.47
CA PRO A 50 -5.50 -6.34 6.30
C PRO A 50 -5.70 -6.74 4.84
N ASP A 51 -6.07 -8.00 4.62
CA ASP A 51 -6.48 -8.51 3.32
C ASP A 51 -8.00 -8.47 3.18
N ILE A 52 -8.49 -7.97 2.04
CA ILE A 52 -9.87 -8.16 1.62
C ILE A 52 -9.98 -9.52 0.94
N THR A 53 -10.58 -10.48 1.64
CA THR A 53 -10.69 -11.88 1.19
C THR A 53 -12.03 -12.23 0.57
N GLY A 54 -13.00 -11.31 0.63
CA GLY A 54 -14.31 -11.47 -0.02
C GLY A 54 -15.09 -10.17 -0.08
N VAL A 55 -15.86 -9.98 -1.15
CA VAL A 55 -16.80 -8.88 -1.32
C VAL A 55 -18.04 -9.40 -2.02
N GLU A 56 -19.21 -9.16 -1.43
CA GLU A 56 -20.51 -9.34 -2.09
C GLU A 56 -21.16 -7.97 -2.31
N ILE A 57 -21.53 -7.66 -3.56
CA ILE A 57 -22.18 -6.40 -3.92
C ILE A 57 -23.64 -6.67 -4.28
N THR A 58 -24.56 -5.91 -3.69
CA THR A 58 -25.99 -5.94 -4.00
C THR A 58 -26.47 -4.54 -4.36
N ALA A 59 -27.21 -4.40 -5.46
CA ALA A 59 -27.85 -3.14 -5.83
C ALA A 59 -29.04 -2.84 -4.90
N GLU A 60 -29.10 -1.63 -4.35
CA GLU A 60 -30.20 -1.14 -3.50
C GLU A 60 -31.18 -0.23 -4.28
N GLY A 61 -30.83 0.16 -5.50
CA GLY A 61 -31.60 1.05 -6.38
C GLY A 61 -30.95 2.44 -6.50
N ALA A 62 -31.34 3.23 -7.50
CA ALA A 62 -30.86 4.61 -7.71
C ALA A 62 -29.32 4.78 -7.68
N GLY A 63 -28.57 3.79 -8.15
CA GLY A 63 -27.10 3.80 -8.17
C GLY A 63 -26.43 3.61 -6.80
N THR A 64 -27.18 3.20 -5.77
CA THR A 64 -26.63 2.85 -4.46
C THR A 64 -26.48 1.35 -4.28
N TYR A 65 -25.43 0.96 -3.57
CA TYR A 65 -25.04 -0.43 -3.39
C TYR A 65 -24.75 -0.74 -1.91
N ARG A 66 -25.07 -1.98 -1.55
CA ARG A 66 -24.64 -2.63 -0.31
C ARG A 66 -23.44 -3.51 -0.63
N LEU A 67 -22.41 -3.41 0.20
CA LEU A 67 -21.24 -4.28 0.15
C LEU A 67 -21.13 -5.04 1.47
N ASP A 68 -21.07 -6.37 1.41
CA ASP A 68 -20.63 -7.21 2.51
C ASP A 68 -19.16 -7.56 2.27
N VAL A 69 -18.28 -7.02 3.12
CA VAL A 69 -16.83 -7.10 2.95
C VAL A 69 -16.24 -8.01 4.01
N THR A 70 -15.50 -9.04 3.59
CA THR A 70 -14.75 -9.95 4.44
C THR A 70 -13.29 -9.50 4.52
N VAL A 71 -12.85 -9.20 5.74
CA VAL A 71 -11.52 -8.68 6.06
C VAL A 71 -10.76 -9.73 6.88
N SER A 72 -9.49 -9.93 6.56
CA SER A 72 -8.56 -10.73 7.34
C SER A 72 -7.39 -9.89 7.83
N SER A 73 -7.20 -9.84 9.15
CA SER A 73 -6.04 -9.25 9.81
C SER A 73 -5.58 -10.19 10.93
N PRO A 74 -4.69 -11.16 10.66
CA PRO A 74 -4.34 -12.19 11.65
C PRO A 74 -3.53 -11.66 12.85
N TYR A 75 -3.05 -10.42 12.78
CA TYR A 75 -2.31 -9.72 13.83
C TYR A 75 -3.19 -8.87 14.78
N ASP A 76 -4.51 -8.91 14.57
CA ASP A 76 -5.50 -8.04 15.21
C ASP A 76 -5.49 -8.11 16.75
N SER A 77 -5.48 -6.93 17.38
CA SER A 77 -5.48 -6.71 18.83
C SER A 77 -5.95 -5.29 19.16
N PRO A 78 -6.26 -4.97 20.43
CA PRO A 78 -6.62 -3.60 20.82
C PRO A 78 -5.57 -2.53 20.52
N ASP A 79 -4.28 -2.90 20.40
CA ASP A 79 -3.19 -1.97 20.10
C ASP A 79 -3.05 -1.70 18.59
N ARG A 80 -3.44 -2.67 17.75
CA ARG A 80 -3.37 -2.58 16.28
C ARG A 80 -4.37 -3.54 15.64
N TYR A 81 -5.25 -2.99 14.83
CA TYR A 81 -6.29 -3.73 14.12
C TYR A 81 -6.62 -3.10 12.76
N ALA A 82 -7.45 -3.80 11.99
CA ALA A 82 -8.06 -3.26 10.79
C ALA A 82 -9.26 -2.38 11.15
N ASP A 83 -9.13 -1.06 11.03
CA ASP A 83 -10.16 -0.08 11.39
C ASP A 83 -11.01 0.35 10.19
N GLY A 84 -10.95 -0.33 9.06
CA GLY A 84 -11.83 -0.01 7.95
C GLY A 84 -11.42 -0.56 6.60
N TRP A 85 -12.12 -0.04 5.59
CA TRP A 85 -11.80 -0.23 4.18
C TRP A 85 -12.34 0.94 3.36
N ARG A 86 -11.88 1.03 2.12
CA ARG A 86 -12.43 1.93 1.10
C ARG A 86 -12.86 1.16 -0.14
N VAL A 87 -13.84 1.70 -0.83
CA VAL A 87 -14.31 1.27 -2.15
C VAL A 87 -13.76 2.26 -3.17
N LEU A 88 -13.01 1.75 -4.14
CA LEU A 88 -12.35 2.53 -5.17
C LEU A 88 -12.99 2.31 -6.53
N GLY A 89 -13.20 3.39 -7.27
CA GLY A 89 -13.49 3.34 -8.70
C GLY A 89 -12.24 3.04 -9.54
N PRO A 90 -12.39 2.91 -10.87
CA PRO A 90 -11.31 2.54 -11.79
C PRO A 90 -10.10 3.49 -11.75
N ASP A 91 -10.33 4.77 -11.50
CA ASP A 91 -9.28 5.81 -11.42
C ASP A 91 -8.75 6.01 -9.99
N ARG A 92 -9.00 5.05 -9.09
CA ARG A 92 -8.70 5.12 -7.64
C ARG A 92 -9.41 6.26 -6.90
N GLU A 93 -10.50 6.78 -7.45
CA GLU A 93 -11.43 7.64 -6.73
C GLU A 93 -12.10 6.86 -5.59
N VAL A 94 -12.21 7.48 -4.41
CA VAL A 94 -12.90 6.89 -3.26
C VAL A 94 -14.40 7.07 -3.42
N LEU A 95 -15.12 5.97 -3.65
CA LEU A 95 -16.59 5.93 -3.78
C LEU A 95 -17.30 5.71 -2.44
N GLY A 96 -16.57 5.20 -1.44
CA GLY A 96 -17.07 5.03 -0.09
C GLY A 96 -15.99 4.56 0.86
N GLU A 97 -16.15 4.86 2.14
CA GLU A 97 -15.25 4.41 3.23
C GLU A 97 -16.08 3.90 4.40
N MET A 98 -15.59 2.85 5.05
CA MET A 98 -16.14 2.34 6.30
C MET A 98 -15.06 2.43 7.37
N THR A 99 -15.44 2.90 8.57
CA THR A 99 -14.58 2.92 9.76
C THR A 99 -15.12 1.96 10.81
N LEU A 100 -14.24 1.17 11.43
CA LEU A 100 -14.49 0.24 12.51
C LEU A 100 -13.79 0.72 13.78
N GLY A 101 -14.48 0.66 14.92
CA GLY A 101 -14.02 1.29 16.16
C GLY A 101 -13.33 0.38 17.18
N HIS A 102 -13.11 -0.90 16.86
CA HIS A 102 -12.51 -1.87 17.78
C HIS A 102 -11.83 -3.02 17.01
N ASP A 103 -11.01 -3.77 17.74
CA ASP A 103 -10.37 -4.99 17.27
C ASP A 103 -11.38 -6.12 17.00
N HIS A 104 -11.04 -7.02 16.08
CA HIS A 104 -11.83 -8.19 15.71
C HIS A 104 -11.05 -9.50 15.86
N ALA A 105 -10.08 -9.55 16.79
CA ALA A 105 -9.17 -10.67 16.98
C ALA A 105 -9.86 -12.04 17.13
N SER A 106 -11.03 -12.09 17.79
CA SER A 106 -11.80 -13.32 18.01
C SER A 106 -12.71 -13.73 16.85
N GLU A 107 -12.79 -12.93 15.79
CA GLU A 107 -13.74 -13.09 14.68
C GLU A 107 -13.05 -13.33 13.33
N GLN A 108 -11.72 -13.47 13.29
CA GLN A 108 -10.96 -13.50 12.04
C GLN A 108 -11.19 -14.78 11.20
N PRO A 109 -11.45 -14.65 9.88
CA PRO A 109 -11.79 -13.42 9.16
C PRO A 109 -13.22 -12.96 9.46
N PHE A 110 -13.43 -11.65 9.54
CA PHE A 110 -14.74 -11.08 9.87
C PHE A 110 -15.40 -10.43 8.65
N THR A 111 -16.74 -10.40 8.64
CA THR A 111 -17.52 -9.70 7.60
C THR A 111 -18.31 -8.55 8.21
N ARG A 112 -18.31 -7.41 7.53
CA ARG A 112 -19.13 -6.24 7.89
C ARG A 112 -19.80 -5.65 6.64
N THR A 113 -20.94 -5.01 6.84
CA THR A 113 -21.76 -4.45 5.77
C THR A 113 -21.61 -2.94 5.69
N GLN A 114 -21.31 -2.42 4.50
CA GLN A 114 -21.40 -1.00 4.16
C GLN A 114 -22.57 -0.78 3.20
N THR A 115 -23.50 0.10 3.53
CA THR A 115 -24.67 0.43 2.70
C THR A 115 -24.55 1.83 2.11
N GLY A 116 -25.36 2.11 1.08
CA GLY A 116 -25.44 3.46 0.50
C GLY A 116 -24.20 3.90 -0.28
N VAL A 117 -23.34 2.96 -0.70
CA VAL A 117 -22.18 3.30 -1.55
C VAL A 117 -22.70 3.71 -2.93
N GLN A 118 -22.41 4.95 -3.33
CA GLN A 118 -22.82 5.47 -4.63
C GLN A 118 -21.78 5.08 -5.67
N ILE A 119 -22.17 4.30 -6.66
CA ILE A 119 -21.29 3.92 -7.76
C ILE A 119 -21.82 4.58 -9.04
N PRO A 120 -21.03 5.45 -9.71
CA PRO A 120 -21.46 6.14 -10.92
C PRO A 120 -21.85 5.18 -12.05
N GLU A 121 -22.80 5.59 -12.89
CA GLU A 121 -23.13 4.86 -14.11
C GLU A 121 -21.88 4.67 -14.98
N GLY A 122 -21.74 3.48 -15.57
CA GLY A 122 -20.59 3.12 -16.41
C GLY A 122 -19.41 2.52 -15.65
N VAL A 123 -19.39 2.56 -14.31
CA VAL A 123 -18.42 1.81 -13.50
C VAL A 123 -18.87 0.36 -13.40
N SER A 124 -18.16 -0.54 -14.07
CA SER A 124 -18.45 -1.98 -14.10
C SER A 124 -17.69 -2.79 -13.05
N THR A 125 -16.64 -2.22 -12.47
CA THR A 125 -15.79 -2.86 -11.45
C THR A 125 -15.40 -1.85 -10.39
N VAL A 126 -15.25 -2.31 -9.16
CA VAL A 126 -14.67 -1.55 -8.05
C VAL A 126 -13.59 -2.39 -7.36
N THR A 127 -12.64 -1.72 -6.72
CA THR A 127 -11.63 -2.35 -5.87
C THR A 127 -11.92 -2.02 -4.41
N VAL A 128 -11.87 -3.03 -3.54
CA VAL A 128 -11.97 -2.84 -2.09
C VAL A 128 -10.59 -3.07 -1.47
N GLU A 129 -10.16 -2.13 -0.63
CA GLU A 129 -8.84 -2.11 0.01
C GLU A 129 -9.01 -1.83 1.51
N GLY A 130 -8.38 -2.66 2.35
CA GLY A 130 -8.46 -2.54 3.79
C GLY A 130 -7.54 -1.45 4.35
N HIS A 131 -7.82 -1.01 5.58
CA HIS A 131 -7.04 -0.02 6.31
C HIS A 131 -6.57 -0.59 7.65
N ASP A 132 -5.27 -0.48 7.90
CA ASP A 132 -4.63 -0.77 9.17
C ASP A 132 -4.50 0.52 9.99
N THR A 133 -4.79 0.45 11.29
CA THR A 133 -4.68 1.58 12.23
C THR A 133 -3.30 2.24 12.28
N GLU A 134 -2.21 1.49 12.06
CA GLU A 134 -0.84 2.03 12.12
C GLU A 134 -0.29 2.38 10.73
N ASN A 135 -0.54 1.53 9.73
CA ASN A 135 0.12 1.57 8.43
C ASN A 135 -0.74 2.19 7.32
N GLY A 136 -2.03 2.39 7.58
CA GLY A 136 -2.97 2.91 6.61
C GLY A 136 -3.45 1.86 5.61
N TYR A 137 -3.73 2.28 4.37
CA TYR A 137 -4.24 1.38 3.33
C TYR A 137 -3.14 0.50 2.72
N GLY A 138 -3.46 -0.78 2.49
CA GLY A 138 -2.57 -1.72 1.82
C GLY A 138 -3.13 -3.15 1.85
N GLY A 139 -2.24 -4.13 1.64
CA GLY A 139 -2.57 -5.55 1.67
C GLY A 139 -3.24 -6.06 0.39
N GLY A 140 -3.77 -7.28 0.47
CA GLY A 140 -4.54 -7.91 -0.58
C GLY A 140 -5.87 -7.18 -0.80
N THR A 141 -6.12 -6.75 -2.03
CA THR A 141 -7.37 -6.11 -2.43
C THR A 141 -8.30 -7.07 -3.17
N ALA A 142 -9.60 -6.81 -3.15
CA ALA A 142 -10.56 -7.51 -3.99
C ALA A 142 -11.10 -6.58 -5.08
N GLU A 143 -10.92 -6.96 -6.36
CA GLU A 143 -11.66 -6.38 -7.48
C GLU A 143 -12.93 -7.20 -7.72
N VAL A 144 -14.07 -6.51 -7.83
CA VAL A 144 -15.39 -7.14 -7.95
C VAL A 144 -16.25 -6.40 -8.98
N GLU A 145 -17.00 -7.17 -9.76
CA GLU A 145 -17.95 -6.62 -10.73
C GLU A 145 -19.12 -5.95 -10.01
N VAL A 146 -19.53 -4.79 -10.52
CA VAL A 146 -20.68 -4.06 -10.03
C VAL A 146 -21.94 -4.63 -10.72
N PRO A 147 -22.92 -5.14 -9.96
CA PRO A 147 -24.16 -5.61 -10.55
C PRO A 147 -24.88 -4.47 -11.29
N PRO A 148 -25.55 -4.76 -12.42
CA PRO A 148 -26.37 -3.76 -13.08
C PRO A 148 -27.50 -3.31 -12.14
N VAL A 149 -27.86 -2.03 -12.22
CA VAL A 149 -29.06 -1.53 -11.55
C VAL A 149 -30.28 -2.18 -12.22
N PRO A 150 -31.19 -2.81 -11.46
CA PRO A 150 -32.39 -3.46 -12.01
C PRO A 150 -33.40 -2.48 -12.62
#